data_AF-A0A4W3JLC8-F1
#
_entry.id   AF-A0A4W3JLC8-F1
#
_cell.length_a   1.000
_cell.length_b   1.000
_cell.length_c   1.000
_cell.angle_alpha   90.00
_cell.angle_beta   90.00
_cell.angle_gamma   90.00
#
_symmetry.space_group_name_H-M   'P 1'
#
loop_
_entity.id
_entity.type
_entity.pdbx_description
1 polymer ?
#
loop_
_entity_poly.entity_id
_entity_poly.type
_entity_poly.pdbx_seq_one_letter_code
_entity_poly.pdbx_strand_id
1 'polypeptide(L)'
;MTTANFFQKNWYEILGAHPSDSQQELKQNYQKLVLLYHPDKQSADVPAGELEERVQRFIEVDQAWKILGNEETKREYDLQRREVTLAQKWPVDAEVSLDEMSWIDADECYIYDCRCGGEFILAKEEAEENISVICCNTCSLSIEILKRS
;
A
#
# COMPACT_ATOMS: atom_id res chain seq x y z
N MET A 1 3.66 -18.13 17.25
CA MET A 1 2.49 -17.24 17.41
C MET A 1 2.19 -16.70 16.02
N THR A 2 1.01 -17.01 15.48
CA THR A 2 0.69 -16.95 14.06
C THR A 2 0.37 -15.51 13.64
N THR A 3 1.36 -14.77 13.13
CA THR A 3 1.17 -13.47 12.47
C THR A 3 0.53 -13.69 11.10
N ALA A 4 -0.76 -14.02 11.11
CA ALA A 4 -1.54 -14.27 9.91
C ALA A 4 -1.95 -12.93 9.29
N ASN A 5 -1.25 -12.53 8.24
CA ASN A 5 -1.77 -11.79 7.07
C ASN A 5 -2.87 -10.72 7.33
N PHE A 6 -2.67 -9.84 8.32
CA PHE A 6 -3.52 -8.67 8.55
C PHE A 6 -3.26 -7.51 7.57
N PHE A 7 -2.32 -7.71 6.65
CA PHE A 7 -1.53 -6.65 6.02
C PHE A 7 -1.98 -6.25 4.60
N GLN A 8 -2.86 -7.00 3.95
CA GLN A 8 -3.34 -6.67 2.60
C GLN A 8 -4.77 -6.12 2.55
N LYS A 9 -5.56 -6.30 3.61
CA LYS A 9 -6.95 -5.84 3.64
C LYS A 9 -7.09 -4.54 4.40
N ASN A 10 -7.84 -3.61 3.81
CA ASN A 10 -8.16 -2.33 4.42
C ASN A 10 -9.35 -2.52 5.36
N TRP A 11 -9.08 -2.69 6.66
CA TRP A 11 -10.11 -2.97 7.67
C TRP A 11 -11.11 -1.82 7.82
N TYR A 12 -10.68 -0.59 7.50
CA TYR A 12 -11.56 0.58 7.45
C TYR A 12 -12.62 0.44 6.35
N GLU A 13 -12.24 -0.01 5.15
CA GLU A 13 -13.19 -0.25 4.06
C GLU A 13 -14.17 -1.38 4.39
N ILE A 14 -13.72 -2.42 5.10
CA ILE A 14 -14.59 -3.53 5.54
C ILE A 14 -15.64 -3.05 6.54
N LEU A 15 -15.27 -2.15 7.47
CA LEU A 15 -16.24 -1.52 8.39
C LEU A 15 -17.02 -0.37 7.73
N GLY A 16 -16.71 0.03 6.50
CA GLY A 16 -17.28 1.24 5.89
C GLY A 16 -16.98 2.50 6.70
N ALA A 17 -15.79 2.58 7.27
CA ALA A 17 -15.31 3.70 8.09
C ALA A 17 -14.08 4.37 7.45
N HIS A 18 -13.76 5.58 7.88
CA HIS A 18 -12.55 6.30 7.51
C HIS A 18 -11.49 6.18 8.63
N PRO A 19 -10.18 6.24 8.31
CA PRO A 19 -9.12 6.29 9.33
C PRO A 19 -9.26 7.44 10.33
N SER A 20 -9.90 8.52 9.90
CA SER A 20 -10.20 9.70 10.72
C SER A 20 -11.41 9.54 11.64
N ASP A 21 -12.19 8.47 11.49
CA ASP A 21 -13.39 8.25 12.28
C ASP A 21 -13.04 7.91 13.74
N SER A 22 -13.91 8.37 14.62
CA SER A 22 -13.84 8.10 16.04
C SER A 22 -14.16 6.64 16.37
N GLN A 23 -13.66 6.17 17.51
CA GLN A 23 -14.01 4.87 18.11
C GLN A 23 -15.53 4.63 18.17
N GLN A 24 -16.30 5.68 18.44
CA GLN A 24 -17.75 5.60 18.52
C GLN A 24 -18.40 5.35 17.15
N GLU A 25 -17.92 6.00 16.09
CA GLU A 25 -18.39 5.79 14.71
C GLU A 25 -18.03 4.39 14.21
N LEU A 26 -16.79 3.95 14.46
CA LEU A 26 -16.33 2.58 14.18
C LEU A 26 -17.25 1.54 14.85
N LYS A 27 -17.62 1.76 16.12
CA LYS A 27 -18.53 0.89 16.86
C LYS A 27 -19.93 0.87 16.28
N GLN A 28 -20.46 2.03 15.89
CA GLN A 28 -21.78 2.12 15.25
C GLN A 28 -21.82 1.38 13.92
N ASN A 29 -20.79 1.52 13.10
CA ASN A 29 -20.69 0.83 11.82
C ASN A 29 -20.55 -0.67 12.00
N TYR A 30 -19.72 -1.13 12.94
CA TYR A 30 -19.64 -2.54 13.31
C TYR A 30 -21.00 -3.11 13.72
N GLN A 31 -21.74 -2.43 14.61
CA GLN A 31 -23.06 -2.88 15.05
C GLN A 31 -24.06 -2.98 13.89
N LYS A 32 -24.07 -2.02 12.97
CA LYS A 32 -24.92 -2.05 11.77
C LYS A 32 -24.60 -3.25 10.87
N LEU A 33 -23.30 -3.52 10.63
CA LEU A 33 -22.85 -4.60 9.77
C LEU A 33 -23.09 -5.98 10.40
N VAL A 34 -22.85 -6.13 11.70
CA VAL A 34 -23.18 -7.36 12.44
C VAL A 34 -24.67 -7.67 12.36
N LEU A 35 -25.53 -6.65 12.55
CA LEU A 35 -26.98 -6.82 12.44
C LEU A 35 -27.47 -7.14 11.02
N LEU A 36 -26.70 -6.76 10.00
CA LEU A 36 -26.99 -7.03 8.60
C LEU A 36 -26.58 -8.45 8.19
N TYR A 37 -25.40 -8.90 8.66
CA TYR A 37 -24.81 -10.18 8.26
C TYR A 37 -25.02 -11.31 9.28
N HIS A 38 -25.78 -11.09 10.36
CA HIS A 38 -26.00 -12.11 11.39
C HIS A 38 -26.65 -13.38 10.82
N PRO A 39 -26.15 -14.59 11.16
CA PRO A 39 -26.69 -15.86 10.64
C PRO A 39 -28.14 -16.14 11.08
N ASP A 40 -28.59 -15.55 12.20
CA ASP A 40 -29.97 -15.71 12.70
C ASP A 40 -31.03 -14.99 11.85
N LYS A 41 -30.64 -13.95 11.09
CA LYS A 41 -31.55 -13.24 10.17
C LYS A 41 -31.64 -13.90 8.79
N GLN A 42 -31.00 -15.04 8.58
CA GLN A 42 -31.02 -15.74 7.30
C GLN A 42 -32.35 -16.50 7.16
N SER A 43 -33.16 -16.12 6.20
CA SER A 43 -34.31 -16.92 5.76
C SER A 43 -33.83 -18.22 5.12
N ALA A 44 -34.52 -19.34 5.37
CA ALA A 44 -34.15 -20.67 4.88
C ALA A 44 -34.17 -20.83 3.33
N ASP A 45 -34.53 -19.78 2.59
CA ASP A 45 -34.69 -19.75 1.13
C ASP A 45 -33.52 -19.04 0.41
N VAL A 46 -32.46 -18.69 1.15
CA VAL A 46 -31.27 -18.03 0.58
C VAL A 46 -30.38 -19.10 -0.07
N PRO A 47 -29.92 -18.90 -1.33
CA PRO A 47 -29.03 -19.83 -1.99
C PRO A 47 -27.71 -20.01 -1.21
N ALA A 48 -27.16 -21.22 -1.23
CA ALA A 48 -25.97 -21.59 -0.44
C ALA A 48 -24.77 -20.64 -0.65
N GLY A 49 -24.57 -20.12 -1.87
CA GLY A 49 -23.51 -19.17 -2.18
C GLY A 49 -23.67 -17.80 -1.48
N GLU A 50 -24.91 -17.30 -1.34
CA GLU A 50 -25.17 -16.06 -0.60
C GLU A 50 -24.99 -16.24 0.91
N LEU A 51 -25.32 -17.43 1.43
CA LEU A 51 -25.08 -17.77 2.84
C LEU A 51 -23.57 -17.78 3.14
N GLU A 52 -22.77 -18.40 2.28
CA GLU A 52 -21.30 -18.40 2.41
C GLU A 52 -20.72 -16.98 2.34
N GLU A 53 -21.16 -16.15 1.38
CA GLU A 53 -20.69 -14.77 1.28
C GLU A 53 -21.03 -13.94 2.52
N ARG A 54 -22.24 -14.10 3.07
CA ARG A 54 -22.66 -13.36 4.28
C ARG A 54 -21.89 -13.82 5.52
N VAL A 55 -21.64 -15.11 5.67
CA VAL A 55 -20.78 -15.64 6.74
C VAL A 55 -19.35 -15.10 6.59
N GLN A 56 -18.83 -15.08 5.36
CA GLN A 56 -17.51 -14.52 5.09
C GLN A 56 -17.43 -13.03 5.43
N ARG A 57 -18.42 -12.24 5.04
CA ARG A 57 -18.53 -10.81 5.40
C ARG A 57 -18.61 -10.62 6.91
N PHE A 58 -19.38 -11.45 7.62
CA PHE A 58 -19.45 -11.41 9.08
C PHE A 58 -18.09 -11.66 9.72
N ILE A 59 -17.35 -12.66 9.24
CA ILE A 59 -15.99 -12.96 9.73
C ILE A 59 -15.05 -11.78 9.47
N GLU A 60 -15.11 -11.17 8.29
CA GLU A 60 -14.28 -10.00 7.95
C GLU A 60 -14.61 -8.79 8.83
N VAL A 61 -15.89 -8.52 9.08
CA VAL A 61 -16.34 -7.43 9.97
C VAL A 61 -15.89 -7.66 11.41
N ASP A 62 -15.96 -8.89 11.91
CA ASP A 62 -15.47 -9.25 13.24
C ASP A 62 -13.94 -9.09 13.36
N GLN A 63 -13.20 -9.51 12.33
CA GLN A 63 -11.74 -9.31 12.25
C GLN A 63 -11.39 -7.82 12.23
N ALA A 64 -12.11 -7.02 11.43
CA ALA A 64 -11.90 -5.58 11.36
C ALA A 64 -12.12 -4.93 12.73
N TRP A 65 -13.17 -5.33 13.45
CA TRP A 65 -13.46 -4.82 14.79
C TRP A 65 -12.43 -5.26 15.84
N LYS A 66 -11.88 -6.48 15.75
CA LYS A 66 -10.79 -6.91 16.65
C LYS A 66 -9.55 -6.04 16.53
N ILE A 67 -9.31 -5.45 15.36
CA ILE A 67 -8.15 -4.59 15.09
C ILE A 67 -8.48 -3.13 15.37
N LEU A 68 -9.62 -2.63 14.89
CA LEU A 68 -9.99 -1.21 14.96
C LEU A 68 -10.76 -0.83 16.24
N GLY A 69 -11.29 -1.83 16.96
CA GLY A 69 -12.14 -1.63 18.14
C GLY A 69 -11.37 -1.33 19.43
N ASN A 70 -10.08 -1.64 19.52
CA ASN A 70 -9.21 -1.21 20.61
C ASN A 70 -8.26 -0.11 20.11
N GLU A 71 -8.09 0.96 20.90
CA GLU A 71 -7.21 2.08 20.55
C GLU A 71 -5.75 1.64 20.36
N GLU A 72 -5.28 0.67 21.15
CA GLU A 72 -3.91 0.14 21.04
C GLU A 72 -3.70 -0.60 19.71
N THR A 73 -4.60 -1.53 19.38
CA THR A 73 -4.53 -2.30 18.13
C THR A 73 -4.81 -1.43 16.91
N LYS A 74 -5.70 -0.44 17.01
CA LYS A 74 -5.94 0.58 15.97
C LYS A 74 -4.66 1.36 15.70
N ARG A 75 -3.99 1.82 16.77
CA ARG A 75 -2.74 2.57 16.65
C ARG A 75 -1.64 1.73 16.03
N GLU A 76 -1.49 0.48 16.42
CA GLU A 76 -0.51 -0.44 15.81
C GLU A 76 -0.80 -0.63 14.32
N TYR A 77 -2.06 -0.85 13.96
CA TYR A 77 -2.48 -0.96 12.56
C TYR A 77 -2.21 0.31 11.76
N ASP A 78 -2.53 1.49 12.31
CA ASP A 78 -2.29 2.78 11.66
C ASP A 78 -0.79 3.07 11.48
N LEU A 79 0.04 2.71 12.47
CA LEU A 79 1.49 2.81 12.36
C LEU A 79 2.03 1.90 11.25
N GLN A 80 1.61 0.64 11.21
CA GLN A 80 2.03 -0.32 10.18
C GLN A 80 1.57 0.12 8.79
N ARG A 81 0.33 0.60 8.63
CA ARG A 81 -0.15 1.15 7.35
C ARG A 81 0.69 2.34 6.89
N ARG A 82 1.08 3.21 7.82
CA ARG A 82 1.94 4.34 7.53
C ARG A 82 3.34 3.87 7.13
N GLU A 83 3.90 2.87 7.81
CA GLU A 83 5.18 2.27 7.44
C GLU A 83 5.16 1.67 6.03
N VAL A 84 4.11 0.92 5.68
CA VAL A 84 3.95 0.38 4.31
C VAL A 84 3.85 1.51 3.28
N THR A 85 3.08 2.57 3.58
CA THR A 85 2.94 3.73 2.69
C THR A 85 4.26 4.47 2.51
N LEU A 86 5.07 4.57 3.57
CA LEU A 86 6.38 5.20 3.52
C LEU A 86 7.41 4.30 2.81
N ALA A 87 7.39 2.99 3.08
CA ALA A 87 8.30 2.02 2.46
C ALA A 87 8.05 1.86 0.95
N GLN A 88 6.83 2.09 0.48
CA GLN A 88 6.54 2.14 -0.96
C GLN A 88 7.19 3.32 -1.69
N LYS A 89 7.61 4.36 -0.97
CA LYS A 89 8.31 5.51 -1.55
C LYS A 89 9.79 5.38 -1.20
N TRP A 90 10.59 4.92 -2.15
CA TRP A 90 12.04 5.06 -2.04
C TRP A 90 12.36 6.54 -1.81
N PRO A 91 13.20 6.89 -0.82
CA PRO A 91 13.68 8.26 -0.69
C PRO A 91 14.50 8.57 -1.93
N VAL A 92 13.96 9.44 -2.78
CA VAL A 92 14.66 9.96 -3.96
C VAL A 92 14.91 11.43 -3.74
N ASP A 93 16.14 11.85 -4.00
CA ASP A 93 16.62 13.21 -3.84
C ASP A 93 16.16 14.13 -4.97
N ALA A 94 15.82 13.56 -6.13
CA ALA A 94 15.23 14.26 -7.26
C ALA A 94 14.47 13.31 -8.18
N GLU A 95 13.51 13.87 -8.93
CA GLU A 95 12.87 13.24 -10.07
C GLU A 95 13.51 13.84 -11.34
N VAL A 96 14.00 12.98 -12.23
CA VAL A 96 14.69 13.37 -13.47
C VAL A 96 14.02 12.66 -14.63
N SER A 97 13.68 13.40 -15.68
CA SER A 97 13.13 12.78 -16.89
C SER A 97 14.23 12.15 -17.74
N LEU A 98 13.94 11.04 -18.43
CA LEU A 98 14.91 10.42 -19.36
C LEU A 98 15.38 11.42 -20.42
N ASP A 99 14.52 12.35 -20.83
CA ASP A 99 14.82 13.39 -21.82
C ASP A 99 15.88 14.39 -21.34
N GLU A 100 16.05 14.54 -20.02
CA GLU A 100 17.06 15.41 -19.41
C GLU A 100 18.42 14.71 -19.23
N MET A 101 18.48 13.40 -19.42
CA MET A 101 19.73 12.64 -19.29
C MET A 101 20.54 12.69 -20.59
N SER A 102 21.85 12.71 -20.46
CA SER A 102 22.77 12.64 -21.59
C SER A 102 22.95 11.20 -22.03
N TRP A 103 22.57 10.89 -23.26
CA TRP A 103 22.76 9.56 -23.86
C TRP A 103 24.19 9.36 -24.39
N ILE A 104 24.78 8.19 -24.12
CA ILE A 104 26.08 7.78 -24.64
C ILE A 104 25.91 6.53 -25.52
N ASP A 105 26.07 6.72 -26.83
CA ASP A 105 25.92 5.65 -27.82
C ASP A 105 26.95 4.52 -27.70
N ALA A 106 28.14 4.80 -27.15
CA ALA A 106 29.23 3.84 -27.07
C ALA A 106 28.99 2.72 -26.05
N ASP A 107 28.33 3.06 -24.94
CA ASP A 107 28.08 2.18 -23.80
C ASP A 107 26.57 1.89 -23.62
N GLU A 108 25.74 2.34 -24.56
CA GLU A 108 24.27 2.27 -24.53
C GLU A 108 23.67 2.67 -23.17
N CYS A 109 24.08 3.83 -22.63
CA CYS A 109 23.65 4.28 -21.30
C CYS A 109 23.24 5.76 -21.24
N TYR A 110 22.35 6.08 -20.30
CA TYR A 110 21.94 7.43 -19.93
C TYR A 110 22.75 7.89 -18.71
N ILE A 111 23.32 9.08 -18.79
CA ILE A 111 24.11 9.70 -17.73
C ILE A 111 23.46 11.00 -17.27
N TYR A 112 23.41 11.20 -15.95
CA TYR A 112 23.02 12.46 -15.32
C TYR A 112 24.01 12.88 -14.25
N ASP A 113 24.38 14.16 -14.24
CA ASP A 113 25.38 14.70 -13.32
C ASP A 113 24.82 14.86 -11.89
N CYS A 114 25.55 14.32 -10.92
CA CYS A 114 25.24 14.50 -9.52
C CYS A 114 25.92 15.77 -8.97
N ARG A 115 25.26 16.44 -8.01
CA ARG A 115 25.80 17.65 -7.34
C ARG A 115 27.09 17.40 -6.56
N CYS A 116 27.42 16.14 -6.26
CA CYS A 116 28.69 15.76 -5.63
C CYS A 116 29.87 15.66 -6.62
N GLY A 117 29.61 15.76 -7.94
CA GLY A 117 30.58 15.52 -9.00
C GLY A 117 30.69 14.06 -9.46
N GLY A 118 29.87 13.17 -8.91
CA GLY A 118 29.66 11.82 -9.45
C GLY A 118 28.55 11.80 -10.51
N GLU A 119 28.23 10.60 -10.98
CA GLU A 119 27.27 10.39 -12.08
C GLU A 119 26.19 9.39 -11.67
N PHE A 120 25.00 9.58 -12.21
CA PHE A 120 23.93 8.60 -12.23
C PHE A 120 23.93 7.94 -13.60
N ILE A 121 24.12 6.64 -13.64
CA ILE A 121 24.26 5.86 -14.86
C ILE A 121 23.09 4.89 -14.92
N LEU A 122 22.38 4.87 -16.05
CA LEU A 122 21.29 3.95 -16.32
C LEU A 122 21.56 3.28 -17.67
N ALA A 123 21.79 1.97 -17.68
CA ALA A 123 21.94 1.25 -18.94
C ALA A 123 20.59 1.19 -19.67
N LYS A 124 20.62 1.12 -21.00
CA LYS A 124 19.40 1.03 -21.81
C LYS A 124 18.58 -0.21 -21.46
N GLU A 125 19.22 -1.33 -21.17
CA GLU A 125 18.54 -2.56 -20.75
C GLU A 125 17.79 -2.34 -19.42
N GLU A 126 18.41 -1.65 -18.47
CA GLU A 126 17.79 -1.29 -17.18
C GLU A 126 16.61 -0.31 -17.36
N ALA A 127 16.73 0.59 -18.34
CA ALA A 127 15.64 1.46 -18.78
C ALA A 127 14.50 0.69 -19.46
N GLU A 128 14.72 -0.51 -19.99
CA GLU A 128 13.65 -1.37 -20.53
C GLU A 128 13.00 -2.23 -19.43
N GLU A 129 13.75 -2.61 -18.39
CA GLU A 129 13.27 -3.45 -17.26
C GLU A 129 12.46 -2.69 -16.19
N ASN A 130 11.97 -1.48 -16.47
CA ASN A 130 11.23 -0.65 -15.50
C ASN A 130 11.99 -0.31 -14.20
N ILE A 131 13.32 -0.31 -14.23
CA ILE A 131 14.09 0.30 -13.14
C ILE A 131 13.82 1.80 -13.18
N SER A 132 13.23 2.33 -12.10
CA SER A 132 12.90 3.74 -11.97
C SER A 132 13.81 4.47 -10.99
N VAL A 133 14.63 3.77 -10.19
CA VAL A 133 15.49 4.42 -9.19
C VAL A 133 16.94 4.03 -9.43
N ILE A 134 17.81 5.04 -9.58
CA ILE A 134 19.25 4.87 -9.75
C ILE A 134 20.02 5.66 -8.69
N CYS A 135 21.13 5.08 -8.22
CA CYS A 135 21.99 5.67 -7.21
C CYS A 135 23.22 6.32 -7.85
N CYS A 136 23.71 7.39 -7.24
CA CYS A 136 24.97 7.99 -7.66
C CYS A 136 26.14 7.03 -7.37
N ASN A 137 27.10 6.95 -8.28
CA ASN A 137 28.30 6.12 -8.11
C ASN A 137 29.25 6.58 -6.99
N THR A 138 29.13 7.83 -6.53
CA THR A 138 30.09 8.48 -5.62
C THR A 138 29.47 8.94 -4.30
N CYS A 139 28.15 8.89 -4.15
CA CYS A 139 27.48 9.30 -2.91
C CYS A 139 26.22 8.47 -2.63
N SER A 140 25.49 8.81 -1.57
CA SER A 140 24.24 8.13 -1.18
C SER A 140 22.99 8.74 -1.82
N LEU A 141 23.14 9.66 -2.80
CA LEU A 141 21.99 10.27 -3.47
C LEU A 141 21.36 9.27 -4.44
N SER A 142 20.04 9.27 -4.50
CA SER A 142 19.21 8.46 -5.40
C SER A 142 18.26 9.36 -6.18
N ILE A 143 18.04 9.07 -7.46
CA ILE A 143 17.08 9.80 -8.30
C ILE A 143 16.05 8.85 -8.89
N GLU A 144 14.82 9.35 -9.06
CA GLU A 144 13.76 8.66 -9.78
C GLU A 144 13.74 9.09 -11.26
N ILE A 145 13.71 8.12 -12.15
CA ILE A 145 13.69 8.31 -13.59
C ILE A 145 12.25 8.25 -14.10
N LEU A 146 11.75 9.39 -14.56
CA LEU A 146 10.42 9.53 -15.12
C LEU A 146 10.45 9.20 -16.63
N LYS A 147 9.85 8.06 -17.00
CA LYS A 147 9.61 7.72 -18.41
C LYS A 147 8.27 8.31 -18.82
N ARG A 148 8.28 9.33 -19.69
CA ARG A 148 7.05 9.74 -20.38
C ARG A 148 6.62 8.58 -21.27
N SER A 149 5.43 8.04 -20.97
CA SER A 149 4.79 6.93 -21.69
C SER A 149 4.42 7.31 -23.11
#